data_AF-A0A6A8LHI3-F1
#
_entry.id   AF-A0A6A8LHI3-F1
#
_cell.length_a   1.000
_cell.length_b   1.000
_cell.length_c   1.000
_cell.angle_alpha   90.00
_cell.angle_beta   90.00
_cell.angle_gamma   90.00
#
_symmetry.space_group_name_H-M   'P 1'
#
loop_
_entity.id
_entity.type
_entity.pdbx_description
1 polymer ?
#
loop_
_entity_poly.entity_id
_entity_poly.type
_entity_poly.pdbx_seq_one_letter_code
_entity_poly.pdbx_strand_id
1 'polypeptide(L)' 'MDQKILCEVNNCSYWGRGNKCTADAIYVVSHTGETAEKSEETDCKTFKPQDL' A
#
# COMPACT_ATOMS: atom_id res chain seq x y z
N MET A 1 -7.83 -2.64 -17.96
CA MET A 1 -6.67 -1.86 -17.48
C MET A 1 -6.24 -2.51 -16.18
N ASP A 2 -5.06 -3.14 -16.12
CA ASP A 2 -4.53 -3.61 -14.84
C ASP A 2 -3.88 -2.43 -14.12
N GLN A 3 -4.62 -1.75 -13.24
CA GLN A 3 -3.99 -0.88 -12.26
C GLN A 3 -3.29 -1.79 -11.24
N LYS A 4 -1.96 -1.90 -11.35
CA LYS A 4 -1.15 -2.71 -10.43
C LYS A 4 -0.63 -1.79 -9.34
N ILE A 5 -1.28 -1.82 -8.19
CA ILE A 5 -0.77 -1.20 -6.97
C ILE A 5 0.47 -1.97 -6.53
N LEU A 6 1.52 -1.24 -6.15
CA LEU A 6 2.74 -1.85 -5.64
C LEU A 6 2.76 -1.82 -4.11
N CYS A 7 3.06 -2.96 -3.50
CA CYS A 7 3.44 -3.08 -2.09
C CYS A 7 4.96 -3.27 -2.01
N GLU A 8 5.67 -2.22 -1.60
CA GLU A 8 7.13 -2.30 -1.41
C GLU A 8 7.51 -3.15 -0.19
N VAL A 9 6.60 -3.27 0.77
CA VAL A 9 6.79 -4.02 2.01
C VAL A 9 6.27 -5.46 1.88
N ASN A 10 7.18 -6.43 1.97
CA ASN A 10 6.86 -7.85 1.83
C ASN A 10 6.21 -8.49 3.06
N ASN A 11 6.21 -7.79 4.20
CA ASN A 11 5.52 -8.21 5.41
C ASN A 11 4.03 -7.83 5.40
N CYS A 12 3.50 -7.27 4.30
CA CYS A 12 2.08 -7.02 4.16
C CYS A 12 1.34 -8.31 3.85
N SER A 13 0.22 -8.57 4.55
CA SER A 13 -0.69 -9.69 4.29
C SER A 13 -1.21 -9.75 2.84
N TYR A 14 -1.21 -8.61 2.14
CA TYR A 14 -1.64 -8.48 0.75
C TYR A 14 -0.46 -8.40 -0.22
N TRP A 15 0.76 -8.69 0.24
CA TRP A 15 1.91 -8.71 -0.64
C TRP A 15 1.83 -9.92 -1.58
N GLY A 16 1.81 -9.65 -2.87
CA GLY A 16 1.83 -10.64 -3.93
C GLY A 16 3.15 -10.63 -4.70
N ARG A 17 3.30 -11.64 -5.56
CA ARG A 17 4.53 -11.87 -6.34
C ARG A 17 4.94 -10.62 -7.15
N GLY A 18 6.18 -10.19 -6.94
CA GLY A 18 6.77 -9.05 -7.66
C GLY A 18 6.25 -7.71 -7.15
N ASN A 19 6.08 -7.57 -5.83
CA ASN A 19 5.61 -6.35 -5.16
C ASN A 19 4.21 -5.92 -5.57
N LYS A 20 3.36 -6.84 -6.06
CA LYS A 20 2.00 -6.49 -6.47
C LYS A 20 1.07 -6.65 -5.29
N CYS A 21 0.36 -5.60 -4.94
CA CYS A 21 -0.69 -5.70 -3.94
C CYS A 21 -1.83 -6.58 -4.48
N THR A 22 -2.30 -7.52 -3.66
CA THR A 22 -3.44 -8.41 -3.99
C THR A 22 -4.73 -8.00 -3.31
N ALA A 23 -4.77 -6.86 -2.61
CA ALA A 23 -5.98 -6.35 -1.98
C ALA A 23 -7.01 -5.91 -3.04
N ASP A 24 -8.29 -6.20 -2.81
CA ASP A 24 -9.39 -5.77 -3.69
C ASP A 24 -9.53 -4.25 -3.76
N ALA A 25 -9.14 -3.55 -2.68
CA ALA A 25 -9.13 -2.11 -2.58
C ALA A 25 -8.03 -1.63 -1.61
N ILE A 26 -7.49 -0.43 -1.86
CA ILE A 26 -6.54 0.24 -0.96
C ILE A 26 -7.09 1.56 -0.45
N TYR A 27 -6.68 1.92 0.76
CA TYR A 27 -6.93 3.21 1.37
C TYR A 27 -5.59 3.86 1.71
N VAL A 28 -5.34 5.00 1.08
CA VAL A 28 -4.11 5.78 1.21
C VAL A 28 -4.46 7.14 1.77
N VAL A 29 -3.69 7.59 2.76
CA VAL A 29 -3.86 8.91 3.37
C VAL A 29 -2.52 9.64 3.37
N SER A 30 -2.55 10.97 3.37
CA SER A 30 -1.37 11.76 3.74
C SER A 30 -1.13 11.64 5.24
N HIS A 31 0.13 11.50 5.67
CA HIS A 31 0.48 11.48 7.09
C HIS A 31 0.82 12.86 7.65
N THR A 32 0.93 13.89 6.80
CA THR A 32 1.32 15.26 7.17
C THR A 32 0.18 16.29 7.01
N GLY A 33 -0.90 15.97 6.28
CA GLY A 33 -2.01 16.89 6.03
C GLY A 33 -3.16 16.28 5.22
N GLU A 34 -3.92 17.11 4.50
CA GLU A 34 -5.04 16.66 3.65
C GLU A 34 -4.58 16.21 2.25
N THR A 35 -3.42 16.69 1.80
CA THR A 35 -2.82 16.40 0.49
C THR A 35 -1.38 15.93 0.66
N ALA A 36 -0.88 15.14 -0.31
CA ALA A 36 0.50 14.71 -0.41
C ALA A 36 1.02 15.05 -1.81
N GLU A 37 2.25 15.54 -1.91
CA GLU A 37 2.90 15.82 -3.19
C GLU A 37 3.79 14.65 -3.62
N LYS A 38 4.26 13.85 -2.67
CA LYS A 38 5.16 12.71 -2.88
C LYS A 38 4.63 11.43 -2.24
N SER A 39 5.05 10.29 -2.77
CA SER A 39 4.70 8.96 -2.24
C SER A 39 5.10 8.77 -0.79
N GLU A 40 6.24 9.32 -0.39
CA GLU A 40 6.82 9.23 0.94
C GLU A 40 5.98 9.96 1.99
N GLU A 41 5.09 10.86 1.57
CA GLU A 41 4.13 11.55 2.43
C GLU A 41 2.83 10.75 2.63
N THR A 42 2.70 9.61 1.96
CA THR A 42 1.48 8.80 1.98
C THR A 42 1.66 7.51 2.79
N ASP A 43 0.64 7.18 3.58
CA ASP A 43 0.53 5.93 4.33
C ASP A 43 -0.55 5.03 3.73
N CYS A 44 -0.24 3.75 3.54
CA CYS A 44 -1.24 2.75 3.21
C CYS A 44 -1.94 2.25 4.48
N LYS A 45 -3.17 2.72 4.72
CA LYS A 45 -4.01 2.28 5.86
C LYS A 45 -4.59 0.88 5.68
N THR A 46 -4.56 0.35 4.46
CA THR A 46 -4.89 -1.05 4.19
C THR A 46 -3.80 -2.01 4.63
N PHE A 47 -2.59 -1.52 4.94
CA PHE A 47 -1.51 -2.37 5.41
C PHE A 47 -1.93 -3.19 6.65
N LYS A 48 -1.72 -4.50 6.57
CA LYS A 48 -1.81 -5.41 7.69
C LYS A 48 -0.56 -6.28 7.70
N PRO A 49 0.15 -6.41 8.83
CA PRO A 49 1.28 -7.32 8.90
C PRO A 49 0.79 -8.75 8.64
N GLN A 50 1.55 -9.53 7.89
CA GLN A 50 1.35 -10.97 7.79
C GLN A 50 1.78 -11.61 9.11
N ASP A 51 0.96 -12.51 9.66
CA ASP A 51 1.36 -13.31 10.81
C ASP A 51 2.60 -14.14 10.43
N LEU A 52 3.67 -13.98 11.21
CA LEU A 52 4.96 -14.67 11.06
C LEU A 52 4.96 -16.04 11.72
#